data_AF-A0A1Q7QRJ5-F1
#
_entry.id   AF-A0A1Q7QRJ5-F1
#
_cell.length_a   1.000
_cell.length_b   1.000
_cell.length_c   1.000
_cell.angle_alpha   90.00
_cell.angle_beta   90.00
_cell.angle_gamma   90.00
#
_symmetry.space_group_name_H-M   'P 1'
#
loop_
_entity.id
_entity.type
_entity.pdbx_description
1 polymer ?
#
loop_
_entity_poly.entity_id
_entity_poly.type
_entity_poly.pdbx_seq_one_letter_code
_entity_poly.pdbx_strand_id
1 'polypeptide(L)'
;MHSPSAQHPPLRRKYGDLDYVIPTRDRKAVLAFFPSIGYEANDRFNTMQGDRRLYFFDGQNGKQVDVFIDVIRMSHVIDMRGRLGHDGPCASPSDLLLSKLQIYEMNQKDLVDLTALVLDHPIGKGDEAIDAEYVARLAAEDWGLYRTLQLNIEKLRHAVTELDVDAATITSRLDELWTAVEAQSKPLKWKMRAQVGDRVRWYELPEEVRSPYQPD
;
A
#
# COMPACT_ATOMS: atom_id res chain seq x y z
N MET A 1 9.68 -6.30 -10.64
CA MET A 1 8.95 -5.02 -10.73
C MET A 1 9.85 -3.91 -11.24
N HIS A 2 9.46 -3.28 -12.34
CA HIS A 2 10.13 -2.11 -12.90
C HIS A 2 9.17 -0.92 -12.94
N SER A 3 9.57 0.22 -12.36
CA SER A 3 8.83 1.49 -12.48
C SER A 3 9.78 2.60 -12.96
N PRO A 4 10.05 2.69 -14.28
CA PRO A 4 10.95 3.70 -14.83
C PRO A 4 10.44 5.13 -14.62
N SER A 5 9.12 5.35 -14.61
CA SER A 5 8.55 6.69 -14.43
C SER A 5 8.90 7.30 -13.07
N ALA A 6 9.03 6.49 -12.02
CA ALA A 6 9.46 6.91 -10.70
C ALA A 6 10.91 7.45 -10.64
N GLN A 7 11.70 7.27 -11.71
CA GLN A 7 13.09 7.75 -11.78
C GLN A 7 13.20 9.15 -12.40
N HIS A 8 12.11 9.70 -12.95
CA HIS A 8 12.10 10.96 -13.69
C HIS A 8 11.09 11.96 -13.10
N PRO A 9 11.36 13.28 -13.15
CA PRO A 9 10.34 14.29 -12.85
C PRO A 9 9.09 14.11 -13.75
N PRO A 10 7.88 14.40 -13.25
CA PRO A 10 7.58 14.94 -11.91
C PRO A 10 7.50 13.87 -10.81
N LEU A 11 7.64 12.58 -11.15
CA LEU A 11 7.38 11.47 -10.22
C LEU A 11 8.60 11.06 -9.37
N ARG A 12 9.79 11.54 -9.72
CA ARG A 12 11.00 11.30 -8.95
C ARG A 12 10.93 11.98 -7.58
N ARG A 13 10.98 11.17 -6.52
CA ARG A 13 11.04 11.66 -5.13
C ARG A 13 12.15 10.99 -4.31
N LYS A 14 12.42 11.57 -3.13
CA LYS A 14 13.25 10.93 -2.10
C LYS A 14 12.39 9.97 -1.28
N TYR A 15 12.96 8.82 -0.93
CA TYR A 15 12.36 7.81 -0.06
C TYR A 15 13.01 7.90 1.32
N GLY A 16 12.19 8.08 2.37
CA GLY A 16 12.66 8.21 3.76
C GLY A 16 12.69 6.87 4.48
N ASP A 17 11.76 5.98 4.14
CA ASP A 17 11.51 4.74 4.85
C ASP A 17 11.59 3.54 3.90
N LEU A 18 11.82 2.36 4.47
CA LEU A 18 11.76 1.07 3.77
C LEU A 18 10.66 0.21 4.39
N ASP A 19 9.68 -0.14 3.57
CA ASP A 19 8.57 -1.01 3.98
C ASP A 19 8.82 -2.45 3.52
N TYR A 20 8.70 -3.39 4.45
CA TYR A 20 8.78 -4.82 4.20
C TYR A 20 7.52 -5.54 4.68
N VAL A 21 7.18 -6.65 4.02
CA VAL A 21 6.21 -7.59 4.53
C VAL A 21 6.86 -8.97 4.59
N ILE A 22 6.74 -9.64 5.72
CA ILE A 22 7.33 -10.97 5.95
C ILE A 22 6.27 -11.95 6.43
N PRO A 23 6.45 -13.25 6.19
CA PRO A 23 5.61 -14.24 6.84
C PRO A 23 5.99 -14.36 8.32
N THR A 24 5.02 -14.65 9.19
CA THR A 24 5.24 -14.79 10.65
C THR A 24 6.40 -15.70 11.02
N ARG A 25 6.64 -16.77 10.25
CA ARG A 25 7.75 -17.71 10.48
C ARG A 25 9.14 -17.08 10.42
N ASP A 26 9.31 -15.98 9.66
CA ASP A 26 10.60 -15.32 9.45
C ASP A 26 10.86 -14.19 10.47
N ARG A 27 9.87 -13.88 11.33
CA ARG A 27 9.95 -12.83 12.35
C ARG A 27 11.22 -12.91 13.21
N LYS A 28 11.56 -14.11 13.70
CA LYS A 28 12.75 -14.31 14.55
C LYS A 28 14.04 -14.02 13.78
N ALA A 29 14.10 -14.39 12.51
CA ALA A 29 15.26 -14.12 11.66
C ALA A 29 15.41 -12.62 11.41
N VAL A 30 14.31 -11.91 11.14
CA VAL A 30 14.32 -10.45 10.91
C VAL A 30 14.74 -9.65 12.15
N LEU A 31 14.24 -10.04 13.33
CA LEU A 31 14.66 -9.43 14.60
C LEU A 31 16.17 -9.56 14.87
N ALA A 32 16.81 -10.62 14.37
CA ALA A 32 18.26 -10.80 14.47
C ALA A 32 19.01 -10.10 13.33
N PHE A 33 18.43 -10.07 12.13
CA PHE A 33 19.07 -9.57 10.91
C PHE A 33 19.34 -8.07 10.96
N PHE A 34 18.33 -7.23 11.20
CA PHE A 34 18.50 -5.78 11.15
C PHE A 34 19.56 -5.26 12.15
N PRO A 35 19.60 -5.72 13.41
CA PRO A 35 20.70 -5.42 14.33
C PRO A 35 22.07 -5.88 13.83
N SER A 36 22.16 -7.05 13.18
CA SER A 36 23.43 -7.57 12.67
C SER A 36 24.04 -6.71 11.55
N ILE A 37 23.22 -5.88 10.88
CA ILE A 37 23.66 -4.94 9.84
C ILE A 37 23.63 -3.48 10.30
N GLY A 38 23.50 -3.24 11.61
CA GLY A 38 23.66 -1.91 12.22
C GLY A 38 22.39 -1.09 12.40
N TYR A 39 21.20 -1.66 12.21
CA TYR A 39 19.94 -0.99 12.53
C TYR A 39 19.55 -1.20 14.00
N GLU A 40 19.03 -0.18 14.64
CA GLU A 40 18.56 -0.22 16.02
C GLU A 40 17.08 -0.63 16.07
N ALA A 41 16.75 -1.68 16.83
CA ALA A 41 15.37 -2.10 17.01
C ALA A 41 14.61 -1.13 17.93
N ASN A 42 13.35 -0.83 17.60
CA ASN A 42 12.46 -0.12 18.52
C ASN A 42 11.95 -1.10 19.60
N ASP A 43 12.74 -1.37 20.63
CA ASP A 43 12.44 -2.41 21.64
C ASP A 43 11.05 -2.23 22.28
N ARG A 44 10.66 -0.99 22.60
CA ARG A 44 9.36 -0.70 23.21
C ARG A 44 8.22 -1.06 22.26
N PHE A 45 8.28 -0.59 21.01
CA PHE A 45 7.24 -0.90 20.02
C PHE A 45 7.21 -2.40 19.68
N ASN A 46 8.38 -2.99 19.40
CA ASN A 46 8.50 -4.38 18.99
C ASN A 46 8.10 -5.36 20.10
N THR A 47 8.15 -4.95 21.36
CA THR A 47 7.61 -5.75 22.48
C THR A 47 6.08 -5.71 22.52
N MET A 48 5.47 -4.54 22.24
CA MET A 48 4.01 -4.35 22.33
C MET A 48 3.25 -4.81 21.08
N GLN A 49 3.82 -4.61 19.90
CA GLN A 49 3.17 -4.81 18.60
C GLN A 49 3.93 -5.81 17.71
N GLY A 50 4.97 -6.45 18.24
CA GLY A 50 5.89 -7.24 17.42
C GLY A 50 5.29 -8.51 16.84
N ASP A 51 4.08 -8.92 17.22
CA ASP A 51 3.33 -9.96 16.53
C ASP A 51 2.76 -9.49 15.17
N ARG A 52 2.69 -8.17 14.95
CA ARG A 52 2.07 -7.54 13.77
C ARG A 52 3.02 -6.64 12.97
N ARG A 53 3.87 -5.87 13.65
CA ARG A 53 4.73 -4.87 13.01
C ARG A 53 6.03 -4.71 13.80
N LEU A 54 7.15 -4.53 13.10
CA LEU A 54 8.45 -4.27 13.69
C LEU A 54 9.04 -2.99 13.12
N TYR A 55 9.67 -2.19 13.97
CA TYR A 55 10.46 -1.04 13.55
C TYR A 55 11.94 -1.21 13.85
N PHE A 56 12.73 -0.73 12.90
CA PHE A 56 14.16 -0.56 13.05
C PHE A 56 14.57 0.83 12.54
N PHE A 57 15.63 1.39 13.10
CA PHE A 57 16.14 2.71 12.73
C PHE A 57 17.59 2.60 12.29
N ASP A 58 17.90 3.23 11.16
CA ASP A 58 19.26 3.51 10.74
C ASP A 58 19.65 4.88 11.28
N GLY A 59 20.29 4.92 12.45
CA GLY A 59 20.76 6.15 13.06
C GLY A 59 21.82 6.89 12.23
N GLN A 60 22.53 6.20 11.32
CA GLN A 60 23.57 6.81 10.49
C GLN A 60 22.99 7.56 9.29
N ASN A 61 21.97 6.99 8.64
CA ASN A 61 21.36 7.56 7.44
C ASN A 61 20.00 8.22 7.70
N GLY A 62 19.51 8.21 8.94
CA GLY A 62 18.21 8.77 9.33
C GLY A 62 17.04 8.08 8.63
N LYS A 63 17.13 6.76 8.43
CA LYS A 63 16.09 5.97 7.75
C LYS A 63 15.34 5.10 8.75
N GLN A 64 14.05 4.91 8.49
CA GLN A 64 13.24 3.96 9.23
C GLN A 64 12.97 2.73 8.37
N VAL A 65 13.00 1.56 8.99
CA VAL A 65 12.51 0.32 8.42
C VAL A 65 11.25 -0.09 9.15
N ASP A 66 10.22 -0.36 8.37
CA ASP A 66 8.94 -0.85 8.84
C ASP A 66 8.69 -2.25 8.27
N VAL A 67 8.40 -3.20 9.15
CA VAL A 67 8.18 -4.60 8.76
C VAL A 67 6.82 -5.07 9.23
N PHE A 68 5.90 -5.24 8.29
CA PHE A 68 4.61 -5.86 8.52
C PHE A 68 4.73 -7.38 8.57
N ILE A 69 4.00 -8.02 9.48
CA ILE A 69 3.97 -9.48 9.63
C ILE A 69 2.65 -10.01 9.10
N ASP A 70 2.71 -10.85 8.06
CA ASP A 70 1.61 -11.48 7.31
C ASP A 70 0.61 -10.53 6.63
N VAL A 71 0.35 -9.36 7.20
CA VAL A 71 -0.76 -8.48 6.86
C VAL A 71 -0.31 -7.02 6.93
N ILE A 72 -0.64 -6.25 5.89
CA ILE A 72 -0.52 -4.78 5.92
C ILE A 72 -1.78 -4.23 6.58
N ARG A 73 -1.66 -3.78 7.84
CA ARG A 73 -2.75 -3.15 8.60
C ARG A 73 -2.50 -1.66 8.71
N MET A 74 -3.21 -0.89 7.88
CA MET A 74 -3.19 0.56 7.89
C MET A 74 -4.62 1.07 8.12
N SER A 75 -5.20 1.81 7.17
CA SER A 75 -6.62 2.16 7.24
C SER A 75 -7.54 0.99 6.97
N HIS A 76 -7.07 -0.01 6.23
CA HIS A 76 -7.72 -1.29 6.02
C HIS A 76 -6.71 -2.43 6.25
N VAL A 77 -7.14 -3.66 6.01
CA VAL A 77 -6.33 -4.87 6.16
C VAL A 77 -6.13 -5.49 4.78
N ILE A 78 -4.87 -5.58 4.34
CA ILE A 78 -4.48 -6.32 3.14
C ILE A 78 -3.69 -7.55 3.56
N ASP A 79 -4.27 -8.73 3.34
CA ASP A 79 -3.67 -10.00 3.69
C ASP A 79 -2.62 -10.42 2.65
N MET A 80 -1.37 -10.50 3.07
CA MET A 80 -0.24 -10.84 2.21
C MET A 80 0.12 -12.34 2.28
N ARG A 81 -0.58 -13.12 3.11
CA ARG A 81 -0.35 -14.57 3.22
C ARG A 81 -0.65 -15.25 1.89
N GLY A 82 0.28 -16.10 1.45
CA GLY A 82 0.21 -16.75 0.14
C GLY A 82 0.58 -15.85 -1.04
N ARG A 83 0.91 -14.56 -0.81
CA ARG A 83 1.34 -13.62 -1.85
C ARG A 83 2.83 -13.31 -1.85
N LEU A 84 3.55 -13.63 -0.77
CA LEU A 84 5.00 -13.38 -0.63
C LEU A 84 5.90 -14.40 -1.34
N GLY A 85 5.33 -15.41 -2.01
CA GLY A 85 6.08 -16.56 -2.55
C GLY A 85 6.49 -16.44 -4.02
N HIS A 86 6.50 -15.24 -4.59
CA HIS A 86 6.89 -15.01 -5.99
C HIS A 86 8.40 -14.72 -6.12
N ASP A 87 8.90 -14.70 -7.35
CA ASP A 87 10.30 -14.38 -7.61
C ASP A 87 10.61 -12.90 -7.32
N GLY A 88 11.74 -12.65 -6.66
CA GLY A 88 12.22 -11.31 -6.34
C GLY A 88 11.66 -10.69 -5.05
N PRO A 89 12.26 -9.58 -4.59
CA PRO A 89 11.99 -9.02 -3.25
C PRO A 89 10.81 -8.04 -3.20
N CYS A 90 10.28 -7.61 -4.34
CA CYS A 90 9.22 -6.58 -4.40
C CYS A 90 7.84 -7.21 -4.49
N ALA A 91 6.88 -6.71 -3.70
CA ALA A 91 5.48 -7.10 -3.82
C ALA A 91 4.93 -6.84 -5.24
N SER A 92 3.85 -7.55 -5.61
CA SER A 92 3.26 -7.41 -6.94
C SER A 92 2.68 -5.99 -7.17
N PRO A 93 2.48 -5.56 -8.43
CA PRO A 93 1.84 -4.28 -8.73
C PRO A 93 0.47 -4.12 -8.05
N SER A 94 -0.34 -5.18 -7.98
CA SER A 94 -1.62 -5.13 -7.26
C SER A 94 -1.46 -4.91 -5.76
N ASP A 95 -0.51 -5.59 -5.12
CA ASP A 95 -0.31 -5.47 -3.69
C ASP A 95 0.26 -4.09 -3.30
N LEU A 96 1.14 -3.52 -4.14
CA LEU A 96 1.64 -2.14 -3.98
C LEU A 96 0.56 -1.10 -4.28
N LEU A 97 -0.31 -1.34 -5.26
CA LEU A 97 -1.46 -0.48 -5.52
C LEU A 97 -2.38 -0.46 -4.31
N LEU A 98 -2.73 -1.63 -3.77
CA LEU A 98 -3.61 -1.78 -2.61
C LEU A 98 -2.98 -1.21 -1.33
N SER A 99 -1.66 -1.33 -1.14
CA SER A 99 -0.98 -0.75 0.03
C SER A 99 -1.12 0.77 0.09
N LYS A 100 -1.24 1.44 -1.06
CA LYS A 100 -1.45 2.89 -1.18
C LYS A 100 -2.92 3.27 -1.24
N LEU A 101 -3.72 2.64 -2.09
CA LEU A 101 -5.14 2.95 -2.24
C LEU A 101 -5.95 2.69 -0.96
N GLN A 102 -5.49 1.82 -0.06
CA GLN A 102 -6.18 1.59 1.20
C GLN A 102 -6.09 2.77 2.19
N ILE A 103 -5.16 3.72 2.02
CA ILE A 103 -4.89 4.77 3.02
C ILE A 103 -6.00 5.83 2.96
N TYR A 104 -6.79 5.98 4.03
CA TYR A 104 -7.90 6.96 4.02
C TYR A 104 -7.38 8.41 3.90
N GLU A 105 -6.36 8.76 4.69
CA GLU A 105 -5.67 10.05 4.64
C GLU A 105 -4.48 10.02 3.67
N MET A 106 -4.77 9.65 2.41
CA MET A 106 -3.76 9.59 1.35
C MET A 106 -3.07 10.94 1.15
N ASN A 107 -1.73 10.93 1.08
CA ASN A 107 -0.92 12.14 0.94
C ASN A 107 -0.34 12.30 -0.49
N GLN A 108 0.37 13.41 -0.72
CA GLN A 108 0.99 13.71 -2.03
C GLN A 108 2.01 12.66 -2.47
N LYS A 109 2.79 12.08 -1.55
CA LYS A 109 3.78 11.04 -1.90
C LYS A 109 3.06 9.77 -2.37
N ASP A 110 1.94 9.41 -1.75
CA ASP A 110 1.13 8.27 -2.18
C ASP A 110 0.53 8.49 -3.57
N LEU A 111 0.05 9.71 -3.87
CA LEU A 111 -0.43 10.08 -5.21
C LEU A 111 0.68 9.95 -6.27
N VAL A 112 1.89 10.41 -5.96
CA VAL A 112 3.05 10.28 -6.86
C VAL A 112 3.41 8.81 -7.09
N ASP A 113 3.47 8.01 -6.02
CA ASP A 113 3.76 6.56 -6.11
C ASP A 113 2.70 5.83 -6.95
N LEU A 114 1.41 6.12 -6.71
CA LEU A 114 0.29 5.55 -7.47
C LEU A 114 0.33 5.98 -8.94
N THR A 115 0.67 7.23 -9.22
CA THR A 115 0.79 7.75 -10.60
C THR A 115 1.86 6.96 -11.35
N ALA A 116 3.04 6.78 -10.74
CA ALA A 116 4.12 6.01 -11.35
C ALA A 116 3.73 4.54 -11.57
N LEU A 117 3.12 3.94 -10.55
CA LEU A 117 2.69 2.54 -10.60
C LEU A 117 1.65 2.29 -11.70
N VAL A 118 0.59 3.10 -11.76
CA VAL A 118 -0.48 2.93 -12.76
C VAL A 118 0.01 3.29 -14.16
N LEU A 119 0.99 4.20 -14.30
CA LEU A 119 1.58 4.55 -15.60
C LEU A 119 2.48 3.44 -16.15
N ASP A 120 3.25 2.77 -15.29
CA ASP A 120 4.22 1.75 -15.72
C ASP A 120 3.63 0.34 -15.83
N HIS A 121 2.55 0.05 -15.10
CA HIS A 121 1.94 -1.29 -15.05
C HIS A 121 0.55 -1.32 -15.67
N PRO A 122 0.32 -2.11 -16.74
CA PRO A 122 -1.00 -2.26 -17.34
C PRO A 122 -1.95 -3.04 -16.42
N ILE A 123 -3.26 -2.87 -16.63
CA ILE A 123 -4.24 -3.78 -16.05
C ILE A 123 -4.19 -5.10 -16.83
N GLY A 124 -4.14 -6.23 -16.13
CA GLY A 124 -4.06 -7.54 -16.79
C GLY A 124 -3.48 -8.64 -15.90
N LYS A 125 -2.90 -9.65 -16.56
CA LYS A 125 -2.30 -10.83 -15.90
C LYS A 125 -0.78 -10.81 -16.11
N GLY A 126 -0.05 -11.27 -15.10
CA GLY A 126 1.42 -11.38 -15.11
C GLY A 126 2.08 -10.57 -14.00
N ASP A 127 3.38 -10.78 -13.82
CA ASP A 127 4.14 -10.27 -12.66
C ASP A 127 4.33 -8.75 -12.68
N GLU A 128 4.25 -8.12 -13.85
CA GLU A 128 4.38 -6.68 -14.05
C GLU A 128 3.04 -6.00 -14.39
N ALA A 129 1.91 -6.69 -14.16
CA ALA A 129 0.56 -6.17 -14.39
C ALA A 129 -0.23 -6.02 -13.08
N ILE A 130 -1.17 -5.09 -13.07
CA ILE A 130 -2.16 -4.92 -12.00
C ILE A 130 -3.33 -5.87 -12.28
N ASP A 131 -3.46 -6.90 -11.45
CA ASP A 131 -4.59 -7.83 -11.43
C ASP A 131 -5.85 -7.16 -10.88
N ALA A 132 -6.76 -6.77 -11.78
CA ALA A 132 -8.04 -6.15 -11.43
C ALA A 132 -9.04 -7.14 -10.81
N GLU A 133 -8.99 -8.43 -11.14
CA GLU A 133 -9.87 -9.44 -10.55
C GLU A 133 -9.58 -9.58 -9.05
N TYR A 134 -8.29 -9.56 -8.68
CA TYR A 134 -7.86 -9.59 -7.30
C TYR A 134 -8.30 -8.34 -6.52
N VAL A 135 -8.08 -7.14 -7.06
CA VAL A 135 -8.52 -5.88 -6.43
C VAL A 135 -10.04 -5.85 -6.27
N ALA A 136 -10.79 -6.24 -7.30
CA ALA A 136 -12.24 -6.29 -7.29
C ALA A 136 -12.79 -7.25 -6.24
N ARG A 137 -12.17 -8.43 -6.08
CA ARG A 137 -12.53 -9.39 -5.04
C ARG A 137 -12.39 -8.81 -3.64
N LEU A 138 -11.26 -8.18 -3.32
CA LEU A 138 -11.05 -7.58 -2.00
C LEU A 138 -12.04 -6.44 -1.73
N ALA A 139 -12.30 -5.58 -2.72
CA ALA A 139 -13.29 -4.52 -2.61
C ALA A 139 -14.73 -5.06 -2.42
N ALA A 140 -15.05 -6.23 -2.97
CA ALA A 140 -16.35 -6.87 -2.77
C ALA A 140 -16.49 -7.55 -1.40
N GLU A 141 -15.38 -7.94 -0.76
CA GLU A 141 -15.38 -8.54 0.58
C GLU A 141 -15.52 -7.48 1.69
N ASP A 142 -15.02 -6.26 1.45
CA ASP A 142 -15.05 -5.15 2.40
C ASP A 142 -15.56 -3.84 1.78
N TRP A 143 -16.73 -3.39 2.25
CA TRP A 143 -17.32 -2.11 1.83
C TRP A 143 -16.46 -0.91 2.22
N GLY A 144 -15.79 -0.95 3.38
CA GLY A 144 -14.92 0.13 3.82
C GLY A 144 -13.72 0.28 2.90
N LEU A 145 -13.09 -0.84 2.53
CA LEU A 145 -11.99 -0.86 1.55
C LEU A 145 -12.48 -0.31 0.20
N TYR A 146 -13.59 -0.84 -0.34
CA TYR A 146 -14.20 -0.34 -1.58
C TYR A 146 -14.41 1.18 -1.54
N ARG A 147 -14.97 1.69 -0.45
CA ARG A 147 -15.28 3.12 -0.31
C ARG A 147 -14.02 3.96 -0.31
N THR A 148 -12.95 3.52 0.36
CA THR A 148 -11.67 4.22 0.35
C THR A 148 -10.97 4.15 -1.01
N LEU A 149 -11.01 3.01 -1.70
CA LEU A 149 -10.52 2.86 -3.07
C LEU A 149 -11.22 3.85 -4.02
N GLN A 150 -12.56 3.93 -3.94
CA GLN A 150 -13.35 4.87 -4.73
C GLN A 150 -12.87 6.32 -4.53
N LEU A 151 -12.76 6.75 -3.27
CA LEU A 151 -12.32 8.10 -2.94
C LEU A 151 -10.91 8.40 -3.43
N ASN A 152 -9.99 7.44 -3.29
CA ASN A 152 -8.60 7.64 -3.65
C ASN A 152 -8.34 7.56 -5.16
N ILE A 153 -9.12 6.76 -5.90
CA ILE A 153 -9.10 6.76 -7.37
C ILE A 153 -9.54 8.13 -7.91
N GLU A 154 -10.59 8.74 -7.36
CA GLU A 154 -11.01 10.09 -7.76
C GLU A 154 -9.94 11.14 -7.43
N LYS A 155 -9.34 11.08 -6.23
CA LYS A 155 -8.20 11.96 -5.89
C LYS A 155 -7.05 11.80 -6.89
N LEU A 156 -6.73 10.57 -7.29
CA LEU A 156 -5.68 10.29 -8.27
C LEU A 156 -6.02 10.86 -9.65
N ARG A 157 -7.26 10.69 -10.13
CA ARG A 157 -7.75 11.29 -11.39
C ARG A 157 -7.57 12.80 -11.39
N HIS A 158 -7.93 13.46 -10.29
CA HIS A 158 -7.71 14.90 -10.17
C HIS A 158 -6.23 15.25 -10.17
N ALA A 159 -5.42 14.57 -9.35
CA ALA A 159 -3.99 14.87 -9.21
C ALA A 159 -3.22 14.76 -10.54
N VAL A 160 -3.51 13.76 -11.38
CA VAL A 160 -2.78 13.58 -12.65
C VAL A 160 -3.09 14.67 -13.68
N THR A 161 -4.18 15.43 -13.52
CA THR A 161 -4.45 16.60 -14.40
C THR A 161 -3.49 17.76 -14.17
N GLU A 162 -2.83 17.80 -13.01
CA GLU A 162 -1.88 18.84 -12.63
C GLU A 162 -0.41 18.43 -12.83
N LEU A 163 -0.16 17.18 -13.23
CA LEU A 163 1.17 16.62 -13.44
C LEU A 163 1.49 16.50 -14.94
N ASP A 164 2.76 16.74 -15.29
CA ASP A 164 3.28 16.50 -16.65
C ASP A 164 3.53 14.99 -16.86
N VAL A 165 2.45 14.23 -17.03
CA VAL A 165 2.41 12.78 -17.24
C VAL A 165 1.35 12.40 -18.28
N ASP A 166 1.39 11.17 -18.78
CA ASP A 166 0.32 10.65 -19.64
C ASP A 166 -0.95 10.34 -18.84
N ALA A 167 -1.70 11.40 -18.51
CA ALA A 167 -2.93 11.33 -17.75
C ALA A 167 -4.02 10.50 -18.48
N ALA A 168 -3.99 10.42 -19.80
CA ALA A 168 -4.96 9.65 -20.57
C ALA A 168 -4.77 8.14 -20.35
N THR A 169 -3.52 7.66 -20.42
CA THR A 169 -3.18 6.26 -20.11
C THR A 169 -3.57 5.90 -18.67
N ILE A 170 -3.26 6.77 -17.71
CA ILE A 170 -3.60 6.53 -16.31
C ILE A 170 -5.12 6.46 -16.11
N THR A 171 -5.85 7.45 -16.64
CA THR A 171 -7.32 7.52 -16.55
C THR A 171 -7.96 6.26 -17.15
N SER A 172 -7.51 5.84 -18.33
CA SER A 172 -8.02 4.62 -18.99
C SER A 172 -7.77 3.35 -18.16
N ARG A 173 -6.62 3.22 -17.50
CA ARG A 173 -6.32 2.06 -16.64
C ARG A 173 -7.14 2.09 -15.34
N LEU A 174 -7.36 3.27 -14.78
CA LEU A 174 -8.26 3.44 -13.63
C LEU A 174 -9.71 3.10 -13.99
N ASP A 175 -10.16 3.44 -15.20
CA ASP A 175 -11.48 3.05 -15.72
C ASP A 175 -11.62 1.53 -15.85
N GLU A 176 -10.61 0.87 -16.41
CA GLU A 176 -10.58 -0.59 -16.55
C GLU A 176 -10.61 -1.29 -15.18
N LEU A 177 -9.76 -0.85 -14.25
CA LEU A 177 -9.75 -1.34 -12.87
C LEU A 177 -11.11 -1.16 -12.19
N TRP A 178 -11.68 0.04 -12.29
CA TRP A 178 -12.95 0.37 -11.64
C TRP A 178 -14.12 -0.40 -12.26
N THR A 179 -14.09 -0.64 -13.56
CA THR A 179 -15.07 -1.49 -14.25
C THR A 179 -15.10 -2.90 -13.67
N ALA A 180 -13.93 -3.51 -13.41
CA ALA A 180 -13.85 -4.83 -12.77
C ALA A 180 -14.40 -4.81 -11.33
N VAL A 181 -14.06 -3.77 -10.55
CA VAL A 181 -14.57 -3.56 -9.18
C VAL A 181 -16.10 -3.46 -9.17
N GLU A 182 -16.69 -2.71 -10.09
CA GLU A 182 -18.14 -2.56 -10.22
C GLU A 182 -18.84 -3.85 -10.67
N ALA A 183 -18.22 -4.60 -11.58
CA ALA A 183 -18.77 -5.85 -12.08
C ALA A 183 -18.79 -7.00 -11.04
N GLN A 184 -17.88 -6.98 -10.06
CA GLN A 184 -17.78 -8.03 -9.04
C GLN A 184 -19.05 -8.13 -8.19
N SER A 185 -19.58 -9.33 -7.98
CA SER A 185 -20.79 -9.53 -7.16
C SER A 185 -20.53 -9.19 -5.68
N LYS A 186 -21.36 -8.32 -5.10
CA LYS A 186 -21.26 -7.92 -3.68
C LYS A 186 -22.15 -8.79 -2.79
N PRO A 187 -21.61 -9.38 -1.70
CA PRO A 187 -22.39 -10.19 -0.76
C PRO A 187 -23.39 -9.35 0.04
N LEU A 188 -24.37 -10.00 0.67
CA LEU A 188 -25.42 -9.31 1.42
C LEU A 188 -24.87 -8.43 2.57
N LYS A 189 -23.86 -8.93 3.30
CA LYS A 189 -23.17 -8.17 4.37
C LYS A 189 -22.61 -6.85 3.86
N TRP A 190 -21.99 -6.88 2.68
CA TRP A 190 -21.45 -5.68 2.02
C TRP A 190 -22.58 -4.69 1.70
N LYS A 191 -23.69 -5.17 1.11
CA LYS A 191 -24.83 -4.31 0.75
C LYS A 191 -25.49 -3.67 1.97
N MET A 192 -25.63 -4.43 3.07
CA MET A 192 -26.10 -3.90 4.35
C MET A 192 -25.16 -2.81 4.88
N ARG A 193 -23.84 -3.03 4.83
CA ARG A 193 -22.85 -2.02 5.24
C ARG A 193 -22.90 -0.77 4.35
N ALA A 194 -23.18 -0.93 3.06
CA ALA A 194 -23.35 0.16 2.10
C ALA A 194 -24.56 1.05 2.41
N GLN A 195 -25.66 0.48 2.90
CA GLN A 195 -26.85 1.24 3.31
C GLN A 195 -26.59 2.14 4.53
N VAL A 196 -25.69 1.73 5.43
CA VAL A 196 -25.22 2.59 6.53
C VAL A 196 -24.41 3.76 5.96
N GLY A 197 -23.59 3.48 4.93
CA GLY A 197 -22.79 4.47 4.24
C GLY A 197 -21.75 5.15 5.13
N ASP A 198 -21.42 6.38 4.78
CA ASP A 198 -20.37 7.19 5.42
C ASP A 198 -20.78 7.69 6.82
N ARG A 199 -22.01 7.40 7.29
CA ARG A 199 -22.52 7.81 8.62
C ARG A 199 -21.76 7.17 9.78
N VAL A 200 -21.19 6.00 9.54
CA VAL A 200 -20.36 5.28 10.50
C VAL A 200 -18.96 5.17 9.91
N ARG A 201 -17.95 5.48 10.72
CA ARG A 201 -16.54 5.34 10.35
C ARG A 201 -16.26 3.94 9.81
N TRP A 202 -15.48 3.84 8.74
CA TRP A 202 -15.22 2.58 8.02
C TRP A 202 -13.74 2.26 7.85
N TYR A 203 -12.86 3.09 8.43
CA TYR A 203 -11.41 2.99 8.32
C TYR A 203 -10.78 3.14 9.70
N GLU A 204 -9.60 2.55 9.88
CA GLU A 204 -8.71 2.84 11.01
C GLU A 204 -7.70 3.93 10.60
N LEU A 205 -7.07 4.56 11.58
CA LEU A 205 -5.90 5.40 11.33
C LEU A 205 -4.69 4.65 11.88
N PRO A 206 -3.58 4.55 11.13
CA PRO A 206 -2.35 3.94 11.65
C PRO A 206 -1.91 4.65 12.94
N GLU A 207 -1.31 3.90 13.87
CA GLU A 207 -0.65 4.52 15.03
C GLU A 207 0.46 5.45 14.54
N GLU A 208 0.47 6.70 15.01
CA GLU A 208 1.56 7.62 14.74
C GLU A 208 2.82 7.14 15.44
N VAL A 209 3.79 6.67 14.65
CA VAL A 209 5.10 6.33 15.16
C VAL A 209 5.97 7.57 15.02
N ARG A 210 6.13 8.28 16.14
CA ARG A 210 7.10 9.36 16.21
C ARG A 210 8.48 8.75 16.01
N SER A 211 9.11 9.01 14.86
CA SER A 211 10.54 8.78 14.70
C SER A 211 11.25 9.58 15.80
N PRO A 212 12.10 8.96 16.64
CA PRO A 212 12.91 9.70 17.62
C PRO A 212 13.93 10.61 16.92
N TYR A 213 14.14 10.43 15.62
CA TYR A 213 14.99 11.26 14.78
C TYR A 213 14.10 12.14 13.90
N GLN A 214 13.66 13.27 14.45
CA GLN A 214 13.32 14.43 13.62
C GLN A 214 14.64 15.14 13.30
N PRO A 215 15.08 15.20 12.04
CA PRO A 215 16.15 16.12 11.70
C PRO A 215 15.60 17.54 11.88
N ASP A 216 16.32 18.35 12.66
CA ASP A 216 16.08 19.80 12.79
C ASP A 216 16.00 20.50 11.42
#